data_AF-A0AAX2YT08-F1
#
_entry.id   AF-A0AAX2YT08-F1
#
_cell.length_a   1.000
_cell.length_b   1.000
_cell.length_c   1.000
_cell.angle_alpha   90.00
_cell.angle_beta   90.00
_cell.angle_gamma   90.00
#
_symmetry.space_group_name_H-M   'P 1'
#
loop_
_entity.id
_entity.type
_entity.pdbx_description
1 polymer ?
#
loop_
_entity_poly.entity_id
_entity_poly.type
_entity_poly.pdbx_seq_one_letter_code
_entity_poly.pdbx_strand_id
1 'polypeptide(L)'
;MANMKNSNDRIILFRKAGEKVDATKMLFLTEYGLSHEADTDTEDTMDGSYNTGGSVESTMSGTAKMFYGDDFADEIEDAVVDRVLYEAWEVESRIPGKNGDATKFKAKYFQGFHNKFELKAEANGIDEYEYEYGVNGRFQRGFATLPEAVTKKLKATGYRFHDTTKADALTGEDLTAIPQPKVDSS
;
A
#
# COMPACT_ATOMS: atom_id res chain seq x y z
N MET A 1 -17.00 21.60 -4.55
CA MET A 1 -16.96 20.51 -3.54
C MET A 1 -15.53 19.99 -3.49
N ALA A 2 -14.95 19.79 -2.31
CA ALA A 2 -13.62 19.19 -2.20
C ALA A 2 -13.72 17.69 -2.52
N ASN A 3 -12.97 17.21 -3.52
CA ASN A 3 -12.87 15.77 -3.80
C ASN A 3 -12.08 15.11 -2.66
N MET A 4 -12.77 14.33 -1.83
CA MET A 4 -12.16 13.60 -0.72
C MET A 4 -11.38 12.39 -1.24
N LYS A 5 -10.29 12.01 -0.56
CA LYS A 5 -9.50 10.84 -0.91
C LYS A 5 -10.27 9.54 -0.62
N ASN A 6 -10.24 8.59 -1.55
CA ASN A 6 -10.78 7.26 -1.36
C ASN A 6 -9.63 6.28 -1.06
N SER A 7 -9.79 5.41 -0.07
CA SER A 7 -8.79 4.39 0.29
C SER A 7 -8.48 3.43 -0.86
N ASN A 8 -9.43 3.16 -1.76
CA ASN A 8 -9.24 2.31 -2.93
C ASN A 8 -8.21 2.86 -3.92
N ASP A 9 -7.90 4.17 -3.85
CA ASP A 9 -6.87 4.80 -4.68
C ASP A 9 -5.45 4.46 -4.19
N ARG A 10 -5.32 3.90 -2.98
CA ARG A 10 -4.05 3.51 -2.36
C ARG A 10 -3.66 2.11 -2.79
N ILE A 11 -2.43 1.98 -3.26
CA ILE A 11 -1.84 0.71 -3.69
C ILE A 11 -0.65 0.41 -2.80
N ILE A 12 -0.65 -0.77 -2.20
CA ILE A 12 0.46 -1.27 -1.40
C ILE A 12 1.23 -2.31 -2.22
N LEU A 13 2.54 -2.14 -2.29
CA LEU A 13 3.46 -2.99 -3.03
C LEU A 13 4.58 -3.45 -2.11
N PHE A 14 5.06 -4.66 -2.32
CA PHE A 14 6.21 -5.23 -1.62
C PHE A 14 7.16 -5.90 -2.58
N ARG A 15 8.43 -5.95 -2.19
CA ARG A 15 9.44 -6.75 -2.86
C ARG A 15 10.50 -7.18 -1.86
N LYS A 16 10.99 -8.40 -2.01
CA LYS A 16 12.12 -8.90 -1.24
C LYS A 16 13.38 -8.11 -1.59
N ALA A 17 14.09 -7.61 -0.59
CA ALA A 17 15.28 -6.80 -0.83
C ALA A 17 16.40 -7.67 -1.45
N GLY A 18 17.01 -7.16 -2.52
CA GLY A 18 18.07 -7.86 -3.25
C GLY A 18 17.59 -8.63 -4.49
N GLU A 19 16.28 -8.83 -4.65
CA GLU A 19 15.71 -9.44 -5.85
C GLU A 19 15.44 -8.40 -6.94
N LYS A 20 15.87 -8.70 -8.17
CA LYS A 20 15.69 -7.83 -9.34
C LYS A 20 14.42 -8.19 -10.11
N VAL A 21 13.30 -8.16 -9.40
CA VAL A 21 11.96 -8.45 -9.94
C VAL A 21 11.02 -7.26 -9.74
N ASP A 22 9.85 -7.30 -10.36
CA ASP A 22 8.82 -6.29 -10.13
C ASP A 22 8.21 -6.45 -8.73
N ALA A 23 7.73 -5.35 -8.14
CA ALA A 23 7.07 -5.41 -6.84
C ALA A 23 5.67 -6.04 -6.95
N THR A 24 5.35 -6.91 -6.00
CA THR A 24 4.06 -7.59 -5.90
C THR A 24 3.06 -6.68 -5.21
N LYS A 25 1.87 -6.52 -5.80
CA LYS A 25 0.77 -5.77 -5.18
C LYS A 25 0.08 -6.66 -4.16
N MET A 26 -0.11 -6.13 -2.96
CA MET A 26 -0.96 -6.79 -1.97
C MET A 26 -2.43 -6.75 -2.41
N LEU A 27 -3.05 -7.92 -2.52
CA LEU A 27 -4.42 -8.08 -2.98
C LEU A 27 -5.41 -8.20 -1.82
N PHE A 28 -6.67 -7.86 -2.08
CA PHE A 28 -7.80 -8.00 -1.16
C PHE A 28 -7.58 -7.42 0.25
N LEU A 29 -6.83 -6.32 0.34
CA LEU A 29 -6.64 -5.55 1.56
C LEU A 29 -7.98 -4.92 1.98
N THR A 30 -8.45 -5.24 3.18
CA THR A 30 -9.68 -4.69 3.77
C THR A 30 -9.38 -3.50 4.67
N GLU A 31 -8.23 -3.53 5.36
CA GLU A 31 -7.80 -2.50 6.30
C GLU A 31 -6.31 -2.19 6.12
N TYR A 32 -5.94 -0.91 6.29
CA TYR A 32 -4.56 -0.45 6.19
C TYR A 32 -4.27 0.64 7.23
N GLY A 33 -3.17 0.47 7.96
CA GLY A 33 -2.64 1.41 8.92
C GLY A 33 -1.18 1.78 8.61
N LEU A 34 -0.83 3.03 8.87
CA LEU A 34 0.56 3.48 8.92
C LEU A 34 0.71 4.37 10.16
N SER A 35 1.42 3.88 11.17
CA SER A 35 1.74 4.62 12.38
C SER A 35 3.18 5.15 12.33
N HIS A 36 3.37 6.31 12.93
CA HIS A 36 4.68 6.93 13.17
C HIS A 36 4.69 7.36 14.63
N GLU A 37 5.49 6.70 15.44
CA GLU A 37 5.65 6.99 16.86
C GLU A 37 7.02 7.64 17.04
N ALA A 38 7.04 8.79 17.72
CA ALA A 38 8.26 9.53 17.98
C ALA A 38 8.46 9.54 19.49
N ASP A 39 9.49 8.84 19.94
CA ASP A 39 9.98 8.97 21.28
C ASP A 39 10.78 10.26 21.37
N THR A 40 10.53 11.02 22.43
CA THR A 40 11.26 12.24 22.73
C THR A 40 11.88 12.10 24.10
N ASP A 41 13.20 12.16 24.16
CA ASP A 41 13.91 12.29 25.42
C ASP A 41 13.83 13.76 25.86
N THR A 42 13.44 13.98 27.11
CA THR A 42 13.37 15.30 27.73
C THR A 42 14.26 15.33 28.95
N GLU A 43 15.14 16.33 29.02
CA GLU A 43 15.94 16.60 30.20
C GLU A 43 15.33 17.77 30.97
N ASP A 44 15.03 17.53 32.25
CA ASP A 44 14.54 18.56 33.15
C ASP A 44 15.72 19.33 33.75
N THR A 45 15.75 20.64 33.52
CA THR A 45 16.67 21.56 34.20
C THR A 45 15.93 22.34 35.28
N MET A 46 16.68 22.98 36.17
CA MET A 46 16.12 23.86 37.21
C MET A 46 15.33 25.05 36.64
N ASP A 47 15.51 25.36 35.36
CA ASP A 47 14.86 26.46 34.64
C ASP A 47 13.82 25.98 33.61
N GLY A 48 13.55 24.67 33.55
CA GLY A 48 12.55 24.07 32.67
C GLY A 48 13.04 22.81 31.95
N SER A 49 12.09 22.10 31.36
CA SER A 49 12.35 20.91 30.54
C SER A 49 12.76 21.30 29.12
N TYR A 50 13.76 20.63 28.54
CA TYR A 50 14.12 20.78 27.13
C TYR A 50 14.26 19.41 26.44
N ASN A 51 13.86 19.35 25.18
CA ASN A 51 13.85 18.13 24.37
C ASN A 51 15.24 17.86 23.78
N THR A 52 15.81 16.70 24.05
CA THR A 52 17.15 16.27 23.61
C THR A 52 17.15 15.47 22.30
N GLY A 53 15.98 15.27 21.70
CA GLY A 53 15.77 14.40 20.53
C GLY A 53 15.31 12.99 20.92
N GLY A 54 15.06 12.12 19.94
CA GLY A 54 14.71 10.72 20.18
C GLY A 54 14.47 9.93 18.89
N SER A 55 14.07 8.66 19.01
CA SER A 55 13.85 7.76 17.88
C SER A 55 12.45 7.89 17.30
N VAL A 56 12.33 7.67 15.98
CA VAL A 56 11.03 7.51 15.33
C VAL A 56 10.91 6.06 14.90
N GLU A 57 9.91 5.37 15.44
CA GLU A 57 9.51 4.05 15.01
C GLU A 57 8.31 4.18 14.08
N SER A 58 8.25 3.38 13.04
CA SER A 58 7.17 3.44 12.06
C SER A 58 6.74 2.03 11.71
N THR A 59 5.44 1.80 11.77
CA THR A 59 4.85 0.48 11.53
C THR A 59 3.74 0.61 10.52
N MET A 60 3.77 -0.27 9.53
CA MET A 60 2.70 -0.45 8.55
C MET A 60 1.96 -1.73 8.91
N SER A 61 0.64 -1.66 8.99
CA SER A 61 -0.20 -2.83 9.28
C SER A 61 -1.34 -2.94 8.29
N GLY A 62 -1.89 -4.13 8.16
CA GLY A 62 -3.08 -4.33 7.37
C GLY A 62 -3.67 -5.73 7.48
N THR A 63 -4.90 -5.84 7.03
CA THR A 63 -5.67 -7.10 7.00
C THR A 63 -6.06 -7.38 5.57
N ALA A 64 -5.82 -8.60 5.08
CA ALA A 64 -6.12 -9.01 3.72
C ALA A 64 -6.80 -10.38 3.68
N LYS A 65 -7.66 -10.58 2.66
CA LYS A 65 -8.26 -11.89 2.39
C LYS A 65 -7.34 -12.77 1.55
N MET A 66 -7.32 -14.06 1.86
CA MET A 66 -6.57 -15.05 1.09
C MET A 66 -7.40 -15.55 -0.10
N PHE A 67 -6.71 -15.91 -1.18
CA PHE A 67 -7.32 -16.63 -2.30
C PHE A 67 -6.33 -17.67 -2.83
N TYR A 68 -6.83 -18.78 -3.36
CA TYR A 68 -6.05 -19.95 -3.78
C TYR A 68 -4.97 -19.72 -4.86
N GLY A 69 -4.83 -18.51 -5.40
CA GLY A 69 -3.87 -18.17 -6.45
C GLY A 69 -2.86 -17.10 -6.07
N ASP A 70 -2.79 -16.69 -4.79
CA ASP A 70 -1.71 -15.86 -4.25
C ASP A 70 -0.85 -16.72 -3.34
N ASP A 71 0.43 -16.83 -3.68
CA ASP A 71 1.49 -17.32 -2.79
C ASP A 71 2.06 -16.20 -1.90
N PHE A 72 1.62 -14.95 -2.12
CA PHE A 72 2.16 -13.79 -1.41
C PHE A 72 1.91 -13.81 0.10
N ALA A 73 0.83 -14.45 0.57
CA ALA A 73 0.59 -14.62 2.00
C ALA A 73 1.64 -15.54 2.65
N ASP A 74 1.95 -16.66 1.98
CA ASP A 74 3.00 -17.61 2.40
C ASP A 74 4.37 -16.93 2.38
N GLU A 75 4.65 -16.08 1.37
CA GLU A 75 5.89 -15.29 1.33
C GLU A 75 6.03 -14.34 2.53
N ILE A 76 4.94 -13.71 2.99
CA ILE A 76 4.97 -12.85 4.18
C ILE A 76 5.18 -13.68 5.44
N GLU A 77 4.51 -14.83 5.56
CA GLU A 77 4.69 -15.74 6.70
C GLU A 77 6.15 -16.18 6.80
N ASP A 78 6.73 -16.67 5.71
CA ASP A 78 8.14 -17.05 5.63
C ASP A 78 9.05 -15.85 5.94
N ALA A 79 8.74 -14.65 5.45
CA ALA A 79 9.53 -13.45 5.71
C ALA A 79 9.57 -13.06 7.21
N VAL A 80 8.50 -13.32 7.96
CA VAL A 80 8.47 -13.13 9.42
C VAL A 80 9.40 -14.13 10.11
N VAL A 81 9.28 -15.42 9.75
CA VAL A 81 10.04 -16.52 10.37
C VAL A 81 11.53 -16.40 10.07
N ASP A 82 11.89 -16.19 8.80
CA ASP A 82 13.27 -16.13 8.32
C ASP A 82 13.91 -14.75 8.50
N ARG A 83 13.16 -13.77 9.02
CA ARG A 83 13.61 -12.38 9.21
C ARG A 83 14.20 -11.80 7.92
N VAL A 84 13.44 -11.90 6.84
CA VAL A 84 13.85 -11.44 5.51
C VAL A 84 13.61 -9.95 5.36
N LEU A 85 14.61 -9.23 4.85
CA LEU A 85 14.49 -7.80 4.56
C LEU A 85 13.61 -7.60 3.32
N TYR A 86 12.58 -6.76 3.46
CA TYR A 86 11.70 -6.34 2.39
C TYR A 86 11.82 -4.83 2.15
N GLU A 87 11.39 -4.45 0.96
CA GLU A 87 11.08 -3.08 0.63
C GLU A 87 9.60 -2.97 0.25
N ALA A 88 8.99 -1.84 0.62
CA ALA A 88 7.55 -1.63 0.48
C ALA A 88 7.25 -0.22 -0.04
N TRP A 89 6.12 -0.07 -0.73
CA TRP A 89 5.64 1.20 -1.24
C TRP A 89 4.16 1.41 -0.95
N GLU A 90 3.84 2.61 -0.47
CA GLU A 90 2.48 3.15 -0.45
C GLU A 90 2.33 4.12 -1.62
N VAL A 91 1.58 3.75 -2.65
CA VAL A 91 1.41 4.52 -3.90
C VAL A 91 -0.02 5.07 -4.01
N GLU A 92 -0.15 6.35 -4.36
CA GLU A 92 -1.41 7.06 -4.51
C GLU A 92 -1.75 7.21 -6.00
N SER A 93 -2.59 6.31 -6.51
CA SER A 93 -2.88 6.19 -7.95
C SER A 93 -3.56 7.39 -8.59
N ARG A 94 -4.23 8.25 -7.80
CA ARG A 94 -4.86 9.48 -8.30
C ARG A 94 -3.97 10.71 -8.28
N ILE A 95 -2.73 10.59 -7.79
CA ILE A 95 -1.79 11.71 -7.69
C ILE A 95 -0.63 11.44 -8.64
N PRO A 96 -0.72 11.85 -9.92
CA PRO A 96 0.37 11.71 -10.85
C PRO A 96 1.58 12.55 -10.42
N GLY A 97 2.74 12.15 -10.93
CA GLY A 97 3.98 12.89 -10.80
C GLY A 97 3.90 14.27 -11.45
N LYS A 98 4.80 15.15 -11.02
CA LYS A 98 4.96 16.47 -11.62
C LYS A 98 6.19 16.46 -12.54
N ASN A 99 6.19 17.32 -13.55
CA ASN A 99 7.31 17.50 -14.49
C ASN A 99 7.65 16.19 -15.23
N GLY A 100 8.93 15.85 -15.39
CA GLY A 100 9.40 14.66 -16.12
C GLY A 100 8.95 13.30 -15.56
N ASP A 101 8.20 13.27 -14.46
CA ASP A 101 7.66 12.07 -13.82
C ASP A 101 6.14 11.87 -14.08
N ALA A 102 5.60 12.45 -15.15
CA ALA A 102 4.16 12.39 -15.47
C ALA A 102 3.59 10.96 -15.59
N THR A 103 4.43 9.96 -15.84
CA THR A 103 4.06 8.52 -15.91
C THR A 103 4.14 7.80 -14.57
N LYS A 104 4.51 8.51 -13.50
CA LYS A 104 4.67 7.97 -12.13
C LYS A 104 3.58 8.50 -11.21
N PHE A 105 3.46 7.89 -10.04
CA PHE A 105 2.48 8.26 -9.02
C PHE A 105 3.17 8.61 -7.72
N LYS A 106 2.58 9.52 -6.93
CA LYS A 106 3.10 9.89 -5.62
C LYS A 106 3.21 8.66 -4.73
N ALA A 107 4.38 8.45 -4.15
CA ALA A 107 4.69 7.27 -3.35
C ALA A 107 5.46 7.59 -2.07
N LYS A 108 5.29 6.73 -1.07
CA LYS A 108 6.23 6.58 0.05
C LYS A 108 6.93 5.24 -0.09
N TYR A 109 8.23 5.24 0.20
CA TYR A 109 9.10 4.08 0.14
C TYR A 109 9.62 3.75 1.53
N PHE A 110 9.62 2.45 1.84
CA PHE A 110 9.99 1.89 3.13
C PHE A 110 10.90 0.68 2.92
N GLN A 111 11.79 0.43 3.87
CA GLN A 111 12.59 -0.80 3.95
C GLN A 111 12.50 -1.31 5.38
N GLY A 112 12.53 -2.63 5.59
CA GLY A 112 12.11 -3.16 6.87
C GLY A 112 11.87 -4.65 6.88
N PHE A 113 11.32 -5.12 7.99
CA PHE A 113 11.02 -6.54 8.22
C PHE A 113 9.55 -6.69 8.57
N HIS A 114 8.95 -7.80 8.13
CA HIS A 114 7.67 -8.21 8.69
C HIS A 114 7.92 -8.69 10.12
N ASN A 115 7.19 -8.11 11.07
CA ASN A 115 7.30 -8.36 12.50
C ASN A 115 6.23 -9.33 13.00
N LYS A 116 5.06 -9.34 12.33
CA LYS A 116 3.92 -10.18 12.69
C LYS A 116 3.21 -10.67 11.43
N PHE A 117 2.79 -11.92 11.45
CA PHE A 117 1.80 -12.51 10.55
C PHE A 117 0.84 -13.33 11.40
N GLU A 118 -0.46 -13.17 11.18
CA GLU A 118 -1.50 -13.89 11.92
C GLU A 118 -2.62 -14.30 10.96
N LEU A 119 -2.77 -15.61 10.75
CA LEU A 119 -3.86 -16.21 9.99
C LEU A 119 -5.11 -16.37 10.86
N LYS A 120 -6.26 -15.92 10.36
CA LYS A 120 -7.57 -16.03 10.99
C LYS A 120 -8.55 -16.70 10.03
N ALA A 121 -9.21 -17.74 10.51
CA ALA A 121 -10.19 -18.51 9.75
C ALA A 121 -11.40 -18.83 10.63
N GLU A 122 -12.58 -18.87 10.03
CA GLU A 122 -13.84 -19.20 10.70
C GLU A 122 -14.65 -20.20 9.87
N ALA A 123 -15.53 -20.97 10.53
CA ALA A 123 -16.35 -21.97 9.85
C ALA A 123 -17.29 -21.29 8.81
N ASN A 124 -17.17 -21.70 7.54
CA ASN A 124 -17.86 -21.11 6.38
C ASN A 124 -17.45 -19.66 6.05
N GLY A 125 -16.32 -19.17 6.58
CA GLY A 125 -15.75 -17.86 6.23
C GLY A 125 -14.72 -17.92 5.10
N ILE A 126 -14.22 -16.74 4.72
CA ILE A 126 -13.03 -16.60 3.86
C ILE A 126 -11.86 -16.28 4.76
N ASP A 127 -10.83 -17.12 4.71
CA ASP A 127 -9.59 -16.95 5.46
C ASP A 127 -8.97 -15.57 5.21
N GLU A 128 -8.51 -14.97 6.29
CA GLU A 128 -7.88 -13.65 6.30
C GLU A 128 -6.58 -13.70 7.08
N TYR A 129 -5.66 -12.82 6.75
CA TYR A 129 -4.44 -12.65 7.52
C TYR A 129 -4.22 -11.19 7.86
N GLU A 130 -3.61 -10.98 9.02
CA GLU A 130 -3.12 -9.70 9.50
C GLU A 130 -1.60 -9.70 9.45
N TYR A 131 -1.00 -8.60 9.01
CA TYR A 131 0.45 -8.43 9.00
C TYR A 131 0.86 -7.11 9.66
N GLU A 132 2.04 -7.11 10.27
CA GLU A 132 2.74 -5.90 10.70
C GLU A 132 4.14 -5.86 10.09
N TYR A 133 4.48 -4.72 9.52
CA TYR A 133 5.75 -4.44 8.89
C TYR A 133 6.43 -3.26 9.59
N GLY A 134 7.56 -3.54 10.24
CA GLY A 134 8.39 -2.53 10.89
C GLY A 134 9.31 -1.85 9.87
N VAL A 135 9.33 -0.53 9.89
CA VAL A 135 10.16 0.28 8.98
C VAL A 135 11.51 0.57 9.64
N ASN A 136 12.58 0.24 8.93
CA ASN A 136 13.94 0.58 9.30
C ASN A 136 14.20 2.06 8.96
N GLY A 137 14.33 2.87 10.02
CA GLY A 137 14.66 4.29 9.90
C GLY A 137 13.57 5.10 9.20
N ARG A 138 13.98 6.14 8.46
CA ARG A 138 13.04 7.11 7.88
C ARG A 138 12.63 6.72 6.45
N PHE A 139 11.32 6.59 6.26
CA PHE A 139 10.72 6.43 4.94
C PHE A 139 11.07 7.59 4.00
N GLN A 140 11.13 7.31 2.70
CA GLN A 140 11.42 8.30 1.66
C GLN A 140 10.15 8.62 0.87
N ARG A 141 9.98 9.89 0.47
CA ARG A 141 8.87 10.31 -0.42
C ARG A 141 9.40 10.50 -1.83
N GLY A 142 8.64 10.07 -2.82
CA GLY A 142 9.01 10.22 -4.22
C GLY A 142 7.85 9.92 -5.17
N PHE A 143 8.21 9.56 -6.40
CA PHE A 143 7.26 9.09 -7.41
C PHE A 143 7.67 7.70 -7.87
N ALA A 144 6.71 6.77 -7.96
CA ALA A 144 6.93 5.39 -8.35
C ALA A 144 6.09 5.02 -9.59
N THR A 145 6.65 4.20 -10.46
CA THR A 145 5.93 3.58 -11.57
C THR A 145 5.28 2.29 -11.07
N LEU A 146 4.03 2.04 -11.47
CA LEU A 146 3.37 0.77 -11.18
C LEU A 146 3.83 -0.29 -12.19
N PRO A 147 4.15 -1.52 -11.75
CA PRO A 147 4.44 -2.62 -12.67
C PRO A 147 3.28 -2.88 -13.63
N GLU A 148 3.57 -3.41 -14.82
CA GLU A 148 2.55 -3.67 -15.85
C GLU A 148 1.48 -4.65 -15.36
N ALA A 149 1.89 -5.70 -14.63
CA ALA A 149 1.00 -6.67 -14.02
C ALA A 149 0.00 -6.01 -13.04
N VAL A 150 0.48 -5.05 -12.25
CA VAL A 150 -0.34 -4.28 -11.30
C VAL A 150 -1.30 -3.37 -12.05
N THR A 151 -0.82 -2.70 -13.10
CA THR A 151 -1.63 -1.84 -13.96
C THR A 151 -2.74 -2.63 -14.66
N LYS A 152 -2.47 -3.85 -15.13
CA LYS A 152 -3.46 -4.74 -15.75
C LYS A 152 -4.51 -5.21 -14.74
N LYS A 153 -4.10 -5.59 -13.51
CA LYS A 153 -5.04 -5.95 -12.43
C LYS A 153 -5.94 -4.76 -12.04
N LEU A 154 -5.40 -3.55 -11.98
CA LEU A 154 -6.17 -2.32 -11.71
C LEU A 154 -7.20 -2.01 -12.81
N LYS A 155 -6.82 -2.19 -14.08
CA LYS A 155 -7.73 -2.06 -15.24
C LYS A 155 -8.89 -3.06 -15.16
N ALA A 156 -8.61 -4.32 -14.81
CA ALA A 156 -9.63 -5.35 -14.66
C ALA A 156 -10.65 -5.05 -13.53
N THR A 157 -10.25 -4.29 -12.50
CA THR A 157 -11.12 -3.85 -11.40
C THR A 157 -11.82 -2.51 -11.66
N GLY A 158 -11.76 -1.96 -12.88
CA GLY A 158 -12.40 -0.70 -13.25
C GLY A 158 -11.75 0.57 -12.67
N TYR A 159 -10.58 0.44 -12.01
CA TYR A 159 -9.87 1.57 -11.41
C TYR A 159 -8.71 1.99 -12.31
N ARG A 160 -9.01 2.91 -13.23
CA ARG A 160 -8.01 3.67 -13.99
C ARG A 160 -8.15 5.16 -13.66
N PHE A 161 -7.02 5.82 -13.39
CA PHE A 161 -6.93 7.27 -13.55
C PHE A 161 -6.88 7.56 -15.04
N HIS A 162 -7.95 8.13 -15.56
CA HIS A 162 -8.00 8.70 -16.91
C HIS A 162 -7.55 10.15 -16.81
N ASP A 163 -6.56 10.53 -17.61
CA ASP A 163 -6.15 11.93 -17.71
C ASP A 163 -7.34 12.80 -18.17
N THR A 164 -7.33 14.09 -17.84
CA THR A 164 -8.43 15.03 -18.15
C THR A 164 -8.46 15.43 -19.63
N THR A 165 -7.58 14.85 -20.45
CA THR A 165 -7.46 15.16 -21.87
C THR A 165 -8.32 14.21 -22.70
N LYS A 166 -8.84 14.70 -23.83
CA LYS A 166 -9.66 13.90 -24.76
C LYS A 166 -8.94 12.63 -25.25
N ALA A 167 -7.61 12.62 -25.21
CA ALA A 167 -6.77 11.51 -25.64
C ALA A 167 -6.82 10.30 -24.68
N ASP A 168 -7.22 10.50 -23.42
CA ASP A 168 -7.22 9.44 -22.41
C ASP A 168 -8.59 9.22 -21.75
N ALA A 169 -9.67 9.50 -22.47
CA ALA A 169 -11.01 9.27 -21.97
C ALA A 169 -11.30 7.79 -21.71
N LEU A 170 -12.12 7.50 -20.71
CA LEU A 170 -12.68 6.16 -20.49
C LEU A 170 -13.60 5.80 -21.68
N THR A 171 -13.23 4.78 -22.45
CA THR A 171 -13.96 4.37 -23.66
C THR A 171 -14.00 2.85 -23.80
N GLY A 172 -15.05 2.32 -24.44
CA GLY A 172 -15.11 0.90 -24.86
C GLY A 172 -15.27 -0.09 -23.72
N GLU A 173 -14.49 -1.18 -23.74
CA GLU A 173 -14.57 -2.31 -22.79
C GLU A 173 -14.30 -1.88 -21.33
N ASP A 174 -13.47 -0.85 -21.12
CA ASP A 174 -13.17 -0.30 -19.79
C ASP A 174 -14.42 0.28 -19.10
N LEU A 175 -15.39 0.82 -19.87
CA LEU A 175 -16.68 1.30 -19.33
C LEU A 175 -17.57 0.17 -18.83
N THR A 176 -17.54 -0.98 -19.52
CA THR A 176 -18.35 -2.16 -19.19
C THR A 176 -17.78 -2.98 -18.03
N ALA A 177 -16.49 -2.81 -17.73
CA ALA A 177 -15.82 -3.42 -16.59
C ALA A 177 -16.10 -2.68 -15.26
N ILE A 178 -16.64 -1.47 -15.31
CA ILE A 178 -17.07 -0.74 -14.11
C ILE A 178 -18.40 -1.33 -13.62
N PRO A 179 -18.49 -1.78 -12.36
CA PRO A 179 -19.76 -2.22 -11.79
C PRO A 179 -20.75 -1.05 -11.80
N GLN A 180 -21.74 -1.09 -12.69
CA GLN A 180 -22.83 -0.12 -12.71
C GLN A 180 -23.96 -0.61 -11.81
N PRO A 181 -24.61 0.26 -11.02
CA PRO A 181 -25.83 -0.11 -10.33
C PRO A 181 -26.87 -0.52 -11.39
N LYS A 182 -27.36 -1.77 -11.31
CA LYS A 182 -28.52 -2.18 -12.10
C LYS A 182 -29.72 -1.43 -11.56
N VAL A 183 -30.19 -0.45 -12.31
CA VAL A 183 -31.54 0.08 -12.14
C VAL A 183 -32.45 -0.97 -12.78
N ASP A 184 -33.15 -1.77 -11.96
CA ASP A 184 -34.23 -2.59 -12.48
C ASP A 184 -35.28 -1.65 -13.05
N SER A 185 -35.35 -1.59 -14.37
CA SER A 185 -36.40 -0.88 -15.08
C SER A 185 -37.67 -1.73 -15.02
N SER A 186 -38.62 -1.30 -14.19
CA SER A 186 -40.03 -1.68 -14.24
C SER A 186 -40.67 -1.35 -15.59
#